data_AF-A0A929CNL5-F1
#
_entry.id   AF-A0A929CNL5-F1
#
_cell.length_a   1.000
_cell.length_b   1.000
_cell.length_c   1.000
_cell.angle_alpha   90.00
_cell.angle_beta   90.00
_cell.angle_gamma   90.00
#
_symmetry.space_group_name_H-M   'P 1'
#
loop_
_entity.id
_entity.type
_entity.pdbx_description
1 polymer ?
#
loop_
_entity_poly.entity_id
_entity_poly.type
_entity_poly.pdbx_seq_one_letter_code
_entity_poly.pdbx_strand_id
1 'polypeptide(L)'
;MKKFLFLPVLFLMVVLLITCKKENKEIDFHPNLAATDNNVRAEFIFKDVFNYLFKVTNDTVVLNTGYAQIDGAQIYYITYPSPRFIVKFGDYFVICPDGLARKGAYFADVTGGFNDPGTIASVTFDDYYLHDMKIEAKETITNQGRDNNNQLYFQYLVDS
;
A
#
# COMPACT_ATOMS: atom_id res chain seq x y z
N MET A 1 35.07 67.12 33.09
CA MET A 1 35.69 65.80 32.80
C MET A 1 34.78 64.70 33.35
N LYS A 2 34.07 63.92 32.50
CA LYS A 2 33.31 62.66 32.82
C LYS A 2 32.26 62.31 31.73
N LYS A 3 32.60 62.40 30.44
CA LYS A 3 31.67 61.98 29.36
C LYS A 3 32.25 60.94 28.39
N PHE A 4 33.50 60.51 28.58
CA PHE A 4 34.17 59.57 27.68
C PHE A 4 34.12 58.09 28.13
N LEU A 5 33.49 57.78 29.26
CA LEU A 5 33.48 56.43 29.84
C LEU A 5 32.18 55.64 29.61
N PHE A 6 31.19 56.21 28.90
CA PHE A 6 29.88 55.57 28.69
C PHE A 6 29.75 54.82 27.35
N LEU A 7 30.67 55.05 26.40
CA LEU A 7 30.60 54.45 25.07
C LEU A 7 31.04 52.97 25.00
N PRO A 8 32.05 52.47 25.76
CA PRO A 8 32.44 51.06 25.67
C PRO A 8 31.51 50.13 26.49
N VAL A 9 30.76 50.67 27.45
CA VAL A 9 29.81 49.91 28.27
C VAL A 9 28.53 49.59 27.49
N LEU A 10 28.08 50.53 26.64
CA LEU A 10 26.89 50.32 25.81
C LEU A 10 27.14 49.30 24.69
N PHE A 11 28.36 49.26 24.14
CA PHE A 11 28.73 48.30 23.10
C PHE A 11 28.84 46.86 23.65
N LEU A 12 29.27 46.69 24.90
CA LEU A 12 29.35 45.39 25.57
C LEU A 12 27.95 44.79 25.89
N MET A 13 26.96 45.65 26.13
CA MET A 13 25.58 45.22 26.43
C MET A 13 24.82 44.73 25.18
N VAL A 14 25.16 45.22 23.99
CA VAL A 14 24.53 44.81 22.72
C VAL A 14 25.02 43.43 22.26
N VAL A 15 26.26 43.06 22.59
CA VAL A 15 26.84 41.74 22.22
C VAL A 15 26.18 40.58 22.98
N LEU A 16 25.61 40.83 24.16
CA LEU A 16 24.90 39.82 24.96
C LEU A 16 23.52 39.43 24.39
N LEU A 17 22.96 40.19 23.45
CA LEU A 17 21.67 39.88 22.82
C LEU A 17 21.78 39.01 21.55
N ILE A 18 23.01 38.72 21.09
CA ILE A 18 23.24 38.00 19.81
C ILE A 18 23.56 36.51 20.05
N THR A 19 23.79 36.09 21.28
CA THR A 19 24.11 34.70 21.65
C THR A 19 22.91 34.03 22.31
N CYS A 20 21.98 33.54 21.49
CA CYS A 20 21.45 32.17 21.53
C CYS A 20 20.36 32.02 20.46
N LYS A 21 20.74 31.91 19.18
CA LYS A 21 19.87 31.18 18.24
C LYS A 21 20.07 29.70 18.56
N LYS A 22 19.24 29.17 19.47
CA LYS A 22 19.09 27.73 19.63
C LYS A 22 18.54 27.21 18.31
N GLU A 23 19.41 26.61 17.49
CA GLU A 23 18.96 25.76 16.41
C GLU A 23 18.20 24.60 17.05
N ASN A 24 16.88 24.67 17.04
CA ASN A 24 16.04 23.50 17.25
C ASN A 24 16.23 22.61 16.02
N LYS A 25 17.32 21.85 15.99
CA LYS A 25 17.33 20.61 15.23
C LYS A 25 16.33 19.73 15.95
N GLU A 26 15.14 19.61 15.39
CA GLU A 26 14.26 18.50 15.72
C GLU A 26 15.08 17.23 15.46
N ILE A 27 15.55 16.63 16.54
CA ILE A 27 16.20 15.33 16.48
C ILE A 27 15.04 14.38 16.22
N ASP A 28 14.89 13.97 14.97
CA ASP A 28 14.01 12.86 14.63
C ASP A 28 14.58 11.60 15.28
N PHE A 29 14.00 11.22 16.42
CA PHE A 29 14.38 10.01 17.15
C PHE A 29 14.00 8.73 16.37
N HIS A 30 13.23 8.86 15.29
CA HIS A 30 12.80 7.75 14.46
C HIS A 30 12.93 8.09 12.96
N PRO A 31 14.17 8.22 12.44
CA PRO A 31 14.40 8.52 11.02
C PRO A 31 13.81 7.46 10.07
N ASN A 32 13.52 6.28 10.60
CA ASN A 32 12.91 5.16 9.89
C ASN A 32 11.41 5.00 10.16
N LEU A 33 10.77 5.89 10.92
CA LEU A 33 9.33 5.77 11.23
C LEU A 33 8.50 5.87 9.97
N ALA A 34 8.81 6.84 9.10
CA ALA A 34 8.13 6.99 7.82
C ALA A 34 8.35 5.79 6.89
N ALA A 35 9.57 5.25 6.84
CA ALA A 35 9.87 4.06 6.05
C ALA A 35 9.16 2.81 6.60
N THR A 36 9.16 2.63 7.92
CA THR A 36 8.46 1.52 8.59
C THR A 36 6.95 1.63 8.40
N ASP A 37 6.37 2.83 8.54
CA ASP A 37 4.93 3.06 8.32
C ASP A 37 4.53 2.77 6.87
N ASN A 38 5.32 3.21 5.90
CA ASN A 38 5.07 2.92 4.48
C ASN A 38 5.11 1.41 4.19
N ASN A 39 6.06 0.67 4.79
CA ASN A 39 6.14 -0.78 4.63
C ASN A 39 4.91 -1.49 5.21
N VAL A 40 4.47 -1.11 6.42
CA VAL A 40 3.29 -1.71 7.06
C VAL A 40 2.02 -1.44 6.25
N ARG A 41 1.88 -0.22 5.70
CA ARG A 41 0.75 0.14 4.83
C ARG A 41 0.75 -0.67 3.54
N ALA A 42 1.90 -0.79 2.89
CA ALA A 42 2.09 -1.61 1.70
C ALA A 42 1.65 -3.06 1.99
N GLU A 43 2.22 -3.71 3.02
CA GLU A 43 1.86 -5.07 3.42
C GLU A 43 0.35 -5.23 3.68
N PHE A 44 -0.28 -4.26 4.33
CA PHE A 44 -1.72 -4.27 4.59
C PHE A 44 -2.53 -4.22 3.29
N ILE A 45 -2.20 -3.33 2.37
CA ILE A 45 -2.87 -3.19 1.07
C ILE A 45 -2.76 -4.48 0.27
N PHE A 46 -1.57 -5.07 0.22
CA PHE A 46 -1.36 -6.28 -0.57
C PHE A 46 -2.04 -7.49 0.03
N LYS A 47 -1.98 -7.63 1.36
CA LYS A 47 -2.75 -8.64 2.07
C LYS A 47 -4.25 -8.50 1.77
N ASP A 48 -4.77 -7.27 1.74
CA ASP A 48 -6.17 -7.01 1.39
C ASP A 48 -6.51 -7.49 -0.03
N VAL A 49 -5.76 -7.01 -1.02
CA VAL A 49 -5.96 -7.32 -2.44
C VAL A 49 -5.88 -8.83 -2.68
N PHE A 50 -4.88 -9.52 -2.12
CA PHE A 50 -4.75 -10.96 -2.31
C PHE A 50 -5.83 -11.75 -1.56
N ASN A 51 -6.21 -11.36 -0.34
CA ASN A 51 -7.34 -12.00 0.35
C ASN A 51 -8.63 -11.88 -0.47
N TYR A 52 -8.88 -10.71 -1.03
CA TYR A 52 -10.02 -10.48 -1.90
C TYR A 52 -9.92 -11.32 -3.19
N LEU A 53 -8.73 -11.40 -3.79
CA LEU A 53 -8.49 -12.23 -4.96
C LEU A 53 -8.70 -13.72 -4.66
N PHE A 54 -8.28 -14.23 -3.50
CA PHE A 54 -8.57 -15.60 -3.06
C PHE A 54 -10.08 -15.85 -2.91
N LYS A 55 -10.83 -14.85 -2.46
CA LYS A 55 -12.31 -14.94 -2.39
C LYS A 55 -12.92 -15.03 -3.80
N VAL A 56 -12.50 -14.13 -4.69
CA VAL A 56 -12.99 -14.07 -6.08
C VAL A 56 -12.65 -15.35 -6.87
N THR A 57 -11.43 -15.85 -6.74
CA THR A 57 -10.96 -17.01 -7.51
C THR A 57 -11.54 -18.33 -7.03
N ASN A 58 -12.03 -18.39 -5.78
CA ASN A 58 -12.74 -19.55 -5.24
C ASN A 58 -14.27 -19.43 -5.38
N ASP A 59 -14.79 -18.33 -5.95
CA ASP A 59 -16.22 -18.15 -6.13
C ASP A 59 -16.73 -18.98 -7.32
N THR A 60 -17.61 -19.95 -7.02
CA THR A 60 -18.13 -20.86 -8.04
C THR A 60 -19.02 -20.17 -9.08
N VAL A 61 -19.65 -19.05 -8.75
CA VAL A 61 -20.47 -18.30 -9.70
C VAL A 61 -19.53 -17.65 -10.71
N VAL A 62 -18.52 -16.92 -10.23
CA VAL A 62 -17.52 -16.26 -11.11
C VAL A 62 -16.87 -17.26 -12.06
N LEU A 63 -16.44 -18.42 -11.56
CA LEU A 63 -15.76 -19.43 -12.38
C LEU A 63 -16.66 -20.05 -13.46
N ASN A 64 -17.97 -20.19 -13.20
CA ASN A 64 -18.90 -20.85 -14.13
C ASN A 64 -19.57 -19.88 -15.11
N THR A 65 -19.85 -18.65 -14.67
CA THR A 65 -20.59 -17.66 -15.48
C THR A 65 -19.68 -16.60 -16.09
N GLY A 66 -18.45 -16.46 -15.58
CA GLY A 66 -17.54 -15.37 -15.93
C GLY A 66 -17.89 -14.04 -15.26
N TYR A 67 -18.92 -13.98 -14.40
CA TYR A 67 -19.38 -12.73 -13.79
C TYR A 67 -20.10 -12.91 -12.46
N ALA A 68 -19.77 -12.07 -11.47
CA ALA A 68 -20.55 -11.92 -10.25
C ALA A 68 -20.42 -10.50 -9.67
N GLN A 69 -21.29 -10.19 -8.71
CA GLN A 69 -21.12 -9.03 -7.82
C GLN A 69 -20.69 -9.55 -6.46
N ILE A 70 -19.52 -9.12 -5.99
CA ILE A 70 -18.97 -9.53 -4.70
C ILE A 70 -18.63 -8.27 -3.92
N ASP A 71 -19.15 -8.10 -2.71
CA ASP A 71 -18.81 -6.98 -1.81
C ASP A 71 -18.89 -5.58 -2.45
N GLY A 72 -19.81 -5.39 -3.40
CA GLY A 72 -19.99 -4.13 -4.11
C GLY A 72 -19.04 -3.91 -5.30
N ALA A 73 -18.20 -4.89 -5.64
CA ALA A 73 -17.43 -4.92 -6.87
C ALA A 73 -18.08 -5.78 -7.95
N GLN A 74 -17.97 -5.33 -9.20
CA GLN A 74 -18.24 -6.12 -10.38
C GLN A 74 -17.01 -6.95 -10.74
N ILE A 75 -17.20 -8.27 -10.76
CA ILE A 75 -16.14 -9.22 -11.06
C ILE A 75 -16.37 -9.79 -12.44
N TYR A 76 -15.34 -9.79 -13.27
CA TYR A 76 -15.32 -10.48 -14.55
C TYR A 76 -14.18 -11.47 -14.58
N TYR A 77 -14.44 -12.68 -15.08
CA TYR A 77 -13.44 -13.69 -15.32
C TYR A 77 -13.35 -13.99 -16.81
N ILE A 78 -12.17 -13.76 -17.37
CA ILE A 78 -11.86 -13.93 -18.78
C ILE A 78 -10.81 -15.04 -18.89
N THR A 79 -11.01 -15.98 -19.81
CA THR A 79 -10.09 -17.12 -20.01
C THR A 79 -9.20 -16.99 -21.24
N TYR A 80 -9.49 -16.04 -22.14
CA TYR A 80 -8.76 -15.82 -23.38
C TYR A 80 -8.36 -14.34 -23.53
N PRO A 81 -7.10 -14.01 -23.89
CA PRO A 81 -6.00 -14.90 -24.29
C PRO A 81 -5.34 -15.65 -23.13
N SER A 82 -5.56 -15.21 -21.90
CA SER A 82 -5.07 -15.86 -20.66
C SER A 82 -6.09 -15.66 -19.53
N PRO A 83 -6.08 -16.52 -18.49
CA PRO A 83 -6.96 -16.35 -17.34
C PRO A 83 -6.68 -15.03 -16.59
N ARG A 84 -7.70 -14.18 -16.52
CA ARG A 84 -7.65 -12.87 -15.87
C ARG A 84 -8.94 -12.60 -15.12
N PHE A 85 -8.82 -12.15 -13.88
CA PHE A 85 -9.90 -11.57 -13.10
C PHE A 85 -9.84 -10.05 -13.18
N ILE A 86 -10.99 -9.43 -13.38
CA ILE A 86 -11.17 -7.99 -13.39
C ILE A 86 -12.10 -7.64 -12.23
N VAL A 87 -11.62 -6.84 -11.29
CA VAL A 87 -12.38 -6.41 -10.12
C VAL A 87 -12.64 -4.91 -10.23
N LYS A 88 -13.90 -4.51 -10.31
CA LYS A 88 -14.31 -3.10 -10.49
C LYS A 88 -15.23 -2.63 -9.37
N PHE A 89 -14.77 -1.70 -8.55
CA PHE A 89 -15.59 -1.01 -7.55
C PHE A 89 -16.32 0.22 -8.13
N GLY A 90 -15.85 0.73 -9.27
CA GLY A 90 -16.42 1.89 -9.96
C GLY A 90 -15.81 3.21 -9.50
N ASP A 91 -16.40 4.32 -9.93
CA ASP A 91 -15.80 5.66 -9.80
C ASP A 91 -16.04 6.33 -8.43
N TYR A 92 -16.82 5.68 -7.56
CA TYR A 92 -17.14 6.16 -6.22
C TYR A 92 -16.67 5.16 -5.17
N PHE A 93 -16.40 5.67 -3.97
CA PHE A 93 -16.07 4.81 -2.85
C PHE A 93 -17.25 3.92 -2.47
N VAL A 94 -16.99 2.62 -2.43
CA VAL A 94 -17.89 1.60 -1.94
C VAL A 94 -17.34 1.08 -0.61
N ILE A 95 -18.17 1.15 0.44
CA ILE A 95 -17.84 0.52 1.73
C ILE A 95 -18.23 -0.95 1.62
N CYS A 96 -17.23 -1.81 1.65
CA CYS A 96 -17.41 -3.25 1.57
C CYS A 96 -17.79 -3.84 2.96
N PRO A 97 -18.27 -5.09 3.02
CA PRO A 97 -18.67 -5.72 4.29
C PRO A 97 -17.54 -5.88 5.32
N ASP A 98 -16.28 -5.80 4.90
CA ASP A 98 -15.10 -5.80 5.78
C ASP A 98 -14.78 -4.41 6.38
N GLY A 99 -15.60 -3.40 6.07
CA GLY A 99 -15.43 -2.03 6.55
C GLY A 99 -14.42 -1.20 5.76
N LEU A 100 -13.80 -1.77 4.72
CA LEU A 100 -12.83 -1.06 3.90
C LEU A 100 -13.54 -0.33 2.76
N ALA A 101 -13.16 0.93 2.54
CA ALA A 101 -13.66 1.73 1.42
C ALA A 101 -12.79 1.54 0.19
N ARG A 102 -13.37 1.11 -0.94
CA ARG A 102 -12.64 0.82 -2.19
C ARG A 102 -13.23 1.59 -3.36
N LYS A 103 -12.38 2.02 -4.29
CA LYS A 103 -12.76 2.71 -5.54
C LYS A 103 -11.83 2.26 -6.66
N GLY A 104 -12.29 2.36 -7.91
CA GLY A 104 -11.51 2.05 -9.10
C GLY A 104 -11.55 0.58 -9.47
N ALA A 105 -10.48 0.08 -10.07
CA ALA A 105 -10.39 -1.30 -10.50
C ALA A 105 -8.97 -1.88 -10.38
N TYR A 106 -8.88 -3.20 -10.35
CA TYR A 106 -7.62 -3.89 -10.56
C TYR A 106 -7.82 -5.16 -11.39
N PHE A 107 -6.73 -5.59 -12.01
CA PHE A 107 -6.67 -6.77 -12.86
C PHE A 107 -5.69 -7.76 -12.27
N ALA A 108 -6.12 -9.00 -12.14
CA ALA A 108 -5.30 -10.10 -11.65
C ALA A 108 -5.15 -11.16 -12.74
N ASP A 109 -3.93 -11.32 -13.25
CA ASP A 109 -3.55 -12.41 -14.15
C ASP A 109 -3.11 -13.61 -13.33
N VAL A 110 -3.73 -14.77 -13.53
CA VAL A 110 -3.44 -15.97 -12.75
C VAL A 110 -3.13 -17.14 -13.69
N THR A 111 -2.00 -17.83 -13.48
CA THR A 111 -1.57 -18.91 -14.38
C THR A 111 -2.20 -20.28 -14.10
N GLY A 112 -2.91 -20.43 -12.97
CA GLY A 112 -3.48 -21.70 -12.51
C GLY A 112 -4.36 -21.53 -11.27
N GLY A 113 -4.80 -22.62 -10.65
CA GLY A 113 -5.51 -22.55 -9.39
C GLY A 113 -4.57 -22.13 -8.25
N PHE A 114 -5.05 -21.32 -7.32
CA PHE A 114 -4.22 -20.85 -6.20
C PHE A 114 -3.65 -21.95 -5.29
N ASN A 115 -4.25 -23.15 -5.32
CA ASN A 115 -3.75 -24.32 -4.58
C ASN A 115 -2.67 -25.09 -5.36
N ASP A 116 -2.52 -24.82 -6.66
CA ASP A 116 -1.58 -25.53 -7.52
C ASP A 116 -0.17 -24.95 -7.32
N PRO A 117 0.84 -25.78 -7.01
CA PRO A 117 2.22 -25.34 -6.92
C PRO A 117 2.67 -24.72 -8.25
N GLY A 118 3.37 -23.59 -8.18
CA GLY A 118 3.84 -22.85 -9.35
C GLY A 118 2.83 -21.85 -9.93
N THR A 119 1.62 -21.73 -9.35
CA THR A 119 0.68 -20.69 -9.77
C THR A 119 1.22 -19.30 -9.47
N ILE A 120 1.25 -18.45 -10.50
CA ILE A 120 1.65 -17.06 -10.42
C ILE A 120 0.38 -16.22 -10.49
N ALA A 121 0.22 -15.28 -9.56
CA ALA A 121 -0.80 -14.25 -9.61
C ALA A 121 -0.15 -12.88 -9.66
N SER A 122 -0.42 -12.13 -10.73
CA SER A 122 0.10 -10.77 -10.93
C SER A 122 -1.04 -9.77 -10.92
N VAL A 123 -0.92 -8.73 -10.11
CA VAL A 123 -1.95 -7.70 -9.96
C VAL A 123 -1.45 -6.36 -10.52
N THR A 124 -2.33 -5.70 -11.26
CA THR A 124 -2.14 -4.34 -11.77
C THR A 124 -3.37 -3.51 -11.43
N PHE A 125 -3.16 -2.25 -11.06
CA PHE A 125 -4.24 -1.35 -10.63
C PHE A 125 -4.61 -0.34 -11.72
N ASP A 126 -5.88 0.05 -11.75
CA ASP A 126 -6.45 1.06 -12.64
C ASP A 126 -7.30 2.03 -11.82
N ASP A 127 -6.70 3.18 -11.54
CA ASP A 127 -7.24 4.22 -10.64
C ASP A 127 -7.82 3.64 -9.33
N TYR A 128 -7.13 2.66 -8.75
CA TYR A 128 -7.58 1.97 -7.53
C TYR A 128 -7.22 2.74 -6.27
N TYR A 129 -8.16 2.83 -5.34
CA TYR A 129 -7.96 3.42 -4.03
C TYR A 129 -8.48 2.50 -2.93
N LEU A 130 -7.69 2.40 -1.86
CA LEU A 130 -8.09 1.82 -0.58
C LEU A 130 -8.13 2.93 0.46
N HIS A 131 -9.32 3.26 0.96
CA HIS A 131 -9.59 4.54 1.61
C HIS A 131 -9.08 5.70 0.73
N ASP A 132 -8.40 6.68 1.31
CA ASP A 132 -7.89 7.84 0.57
C ASP A 132 -6.51 7.57 -0.08
N MET A 133 -6.03 6.32 -0.11
CA MET A 133 -4.72 5.96 -0.65
C MET A 133 -4.84 5.42 -2.07
N LYS A 134 -4.20 6.09 -3.03
CA LYS A 134 -4.06 5.60 -4.41
C LYS A 134 -2.97 4.53 -4.49
N ILE A 135 -3.27 3.43 -5.15
CA ILE A 135 -2.33 2.31 -5.32
C ILE A 135 -1.85 2.28 -6.77
N GLU A 136 -0.54 2.41 -6.97
CA GLU A 136 0.09 2.45 -8.31
C GLU A 136 1.17 1.37 -8.51
N ALA A 137 1.39 0.52 -7.51
CA ALA A 137 2.40 -0.54 -7.55
C ALA A 137 1.98 -1.69 -8.50
N LYS A 138 2.95 -2.44 -9.02
CA LYS A 138 2.69 -3.72 -9.70
C LYS A 138 3.32 -4.83 -8.91
N GLU A 139 2.56 -5.88 -8.63
CA GLU A 139 3.03 -6.95 -7.76
C GLU A 139 2.68 -8.34 -8.26
N THR A 140 3.58 -9.28 -7.97
CA THR A 140 3.44 -10.67 -8.36
C THR A 140 3.71 -11.59 -7.18
N ILE A 141 2.77 -12.49 -6.90
CA ILE A 141 3.00 -13.63 -6.00
C ILE A 141 3.13 -14.92 -6.80
N THR A 142 3.98 -15.81 -6.32
CA THR A 142 4.15 -17.16 -6.87
C THR A 142 3.93 -18.18 -5.76
N ASN A 143 2.99 -19.10 -5.94
CA ASN A 143 2.78 -20.23 -5.06
C ASN A 143 3.98 -21.18 -5.18
N GLN A 144 4.71 -21.38 -4.09
CA GLN A 144 5.88 -22.26 -4.05
C GLN A 144 5.54 -23.68 -3.56
N GLY A 145 4.25 -23.98 -3.45
CA GLY A 145 3.72 -25.26 -2.97
C GLY A 145 3.52 -25.26 -1.46
N ARG A 146 3.61 -26.44 -0.86
CA ARG A 146 3.41 -26.64 0.57
C ARG A 146 4.73 -26.77 1.31
N ASP A 147 4.80 -26.22 2.52
CA ASP A 147 5.92 -26.39 3.44
C ASP A 147 5.86 -27.76 4.13
N ASN A 148 6.82 -28.02 5.03
CA ASN A 148 6.88 -29.26 5.81
C ASN A 148 5.69 -29.45 6.77
N ASN A 149 4.92 -28.39 7.03
CA ASN A 149 3.70 -28.41 7.84
C ASN A 149 2.44 -28.54 6.96
N ASN A 150 2.61 -28.80 5.67
CA ASN A 150 1.52 -28.91 4.69
C ASN A 150 0.74 -27.59 4.49
N GLN A 151 1.36 -26.45 4.79
CA GLN A 151 0.82 -25.11 4.61
C GLN A 151 1.32 -24.51 3.30
N LEU A 152 0.45 -23.86 2.52
CA LEU A 152 0.85 -23.16 1.31
C LEU A 152 1.75 -21.97 1.66
N TYR A 153 2.85 -21.80 0.93
CA TYR A 153 3.72 -20.63 1.05
C TYR A 153 3.91 -19.96 -0.31
N PHE A 154 3.95 -18.62 -0.28
CA PHE A 154 4.01 -17.79 -1.47
C PHE A 154 5.31 -16.98 -1.45
N GLN A 155 5.98 -16.90 -2.60
CA GLN A 155 7.05 -15.94 -2.83
C GLN A 155 6.46 -14.64 -3.35
N TYR A 156 6.94 -13.53 -2.83
CA TYR A 156 6.47 -12.19 -3.15
C TYR A 156 7.55 -11.42 -3.90
N LEU A 157 7.18 -10.81 -5.03
CA LEU A 157 8.04 -9.95 -5.84
C LEU A 157 7.34 -8.60 -6.02
N VAL A 158 8.02 -7.55 -5.56
CA VAL A 158 7.61 -6.15 -5.76
C VAL A 158 8.47 -5.58 -6.88
N ASP A 159 7.86 -5.25 -8.01
CA ASP A 159 8.54 -4.48 -9.04
C ASP A 159 8.49 -3.00 -8.60
N SER A 160 9.65 -2.46 -8.17
CA SER A 160 9.83 -1.07 -7.73
C SER A 160 10.02 -0.10 -8.89
#